data_AF-A0A8C2E6I8-F1
#
_entry.id   AF-A0A8C2E6I8-F1
#
_cell.length_a   1.000
_cell.length_b   1.000
_cell.length_c   1.000
_cell.angle_alpha   90.00
_cell.angle_beta   90.00
_cell.angle_gamma   90.00
#
_symmetry.space_group_name_H-M   'P 1'
#
loop_
_entity.id
_entity.type
_entity.pdbx_description
1 polymer ?
#
loop_
_entity_poly.entity_id
_entity_poly.type
_entity_poly.pdbx_seq_one_letter_code
_entity_poly.pdbx_strand_id
1 'polypeptide(L)'
;MECLSEANTQFSLNLFKNISEGNASKNVFYSPISISFALAMVLLGAKENTAAQIFKVISHLHGSLQWKEVSVFHTKEKKVQ
;
A
#
# COMPACT_ATOMS: atom_id res chain seq x y z
N MET A 1 6.25 -15.96 0.97
CA MET A 1 6.34 -15.02 2.11
C MET A 1 7.31 -13.87 1.82
N GLU A 2 8.37 -14.09 1.03
CA GLU A 2 9.38 -13.06 0.70
C GLU A 2 8.82 -11.82 -0.02
N CYS A 3 7.85 -12.02 -0.92
CA CYS A 3 7.19 -10.94 -1.65
C CYS A 3 6.51 -9.89 -0.74
N LEU A 4 5.85 -10.31 0.34
CA LEU A 4 5.21 -9.39 1.29
C LEU A 4 6.23 -8.63 2.15
N SER A 5 7.31 -9.32 2.55
CA SER A 5 8.42 -8.69 3.28
C SER A 5 9.10 -7.61 2.44
N GLU A 6 9.34 -7.91 1.15
CA GLU A 6 9.92 -6.96 0.20
C GLU A 6 9.01 -5.74 0.00
N ALA A 7 7.71 -5.95 -0.23
CA ALA A 7 6.74 -4.86 -0.38
C ALA A 7 6.72 -3.92 0.85
N ASN A 8 6.67 -4.49 2.05
CA ASN A 8 6.68 -3.71 3.30
C ASN A 8 8.02 -2.99 3.54
N THR A 9 9.14 -3.60 3.12
CA THR A 9 10.47 -2.98 3.21
C THR A 9 10.56 -1.78 2.27
N GLN A 10 10.15 -1.93 1.01
CA GLN A 10 10.12 -0.84 0.03
C GLN A 10 9.18 0.29 0.44
N PHE A 11 7.98 -0.05 0.91
CA PHE A 11 7.05 0.92 1.47
C PHE A 11 7.69 1.69 2.63
N SER A 12 8.34 0.99 3.57
CA SER A 12 9.02 1.61 4.71
C SER A 12 10.12 2.59 4.26
N LEU A 13 10.98 2.18 3.32
CA LEU A 13 12.06 3.03 2.84
C LEU A 13 11.55 4.30 2.15
N ASN A 14 10.49 4.17 1.33
CA ASN A 14 9.87 5.32 0.68
C ASN A 14 9.21 6.26 1.71
N LEU A 15 8.51 5.69 2.69
CA LEU A 15 7.90 6.48 3.76
C LEU A 15 8.96 7.20 4.61
N PHE A 16 10.04 6.51 5.00
CA PHE A 16 11.15 7.11 5.73
C PHE A 16 11.76 8.28 4.97
N LYS A 17 12.00 8.10 3.66
CA LYS A 17 12.53 9.16 2.80
C LYS A 17 11.62 10.38 2.82
N ASN A 18 10.32 10.20 2.58
CA ASN A 18 9.34 11.29 2.58
C ASN A 18 9.24 11.99 3.95
N ILE A 19 9.30 11.25 5.06
CA ILE A 19 9.25 11.85 6.42
C ILE A 19 10.54 12.62 6.71
N SER A 20 11.69 12.12 6.24
CA SER A 20 13.01 12.69 6.51
C SER A 20 13.38 13.83 5.55
N GLU A 21 12.60 14.04 4.48
CA GLU A 21 12.80 15.13 3.52
C GLU A 21 12.82 16.48 4.26
N GLY A 22 13.92 17.23 4.09
CA GLY A 22 14.14 18.53 4.72
C GLY A 22 14.52 18.50 6.21
N ASN A 23 14.61 17.34 6.86
CA ASN A 23 14.91 17.22 8.30
C ASN A 23 15.83 16.02 8.63
N ALA A 24 16.97 15.90 7.93
CA ALA A 24 17.90 14.75 8.05
C ALA A 24 18.49 14.50 9.46
N SER A 25 18.37 15.47 10.38
CA SER A 25 18.91 15.38 11.75
C SER A 25 17.88 15.06 12.84
N LYS A 26 16.58 14.94 12.49
CA LYS A 26 15.53 14.62 13.46
C LYS A 26 15.31 13.12 13.53
N ASN A 27 15.11 12.61 14.74
CA ASN A 27 14.77 11.21 14.95
C ASN A 27 13.41 10.89 14.33
N VAL A 28 13.33 9.80 13.57
CA VAL A 28 12.11 9.28 12.97
C VAL A 28 11.87 7.87 13.51
N PHE A 29 10.69 7.65 14.09
CA PHE A 29 10.28 6.37 14.66
C PHE A 29 8.83 6.07 14.29
N TYR A 30 8.58 4.94 13.64
CA TYR A 30 7.25 4.50 13.21
C TYR A 30 7.22 2.98 13.02
N SER A 31 6.01 2.41 12.93
CA SER A 31 5.80 0.99 12.62
C SER A 31 5.32 0.83 11.17
N PRO A 32 6.18 0.37 10.23
CA PRO A 32 5.82 0.26 8.81
C PRO A 32 4.67 -0.71 8.57
N ILE A 33 4.70 -1.88 9.23
CA ILE A 33 3.69 -2.93 9.07
C ILE A 33 2.32 -2.45 9.57
N SER A 34 2.28 -1.74 10.70
CA SER A 34 1.02 -1.21 11.23
C SER A 34 0.38 -0.21 10.27
N ILE A 35 1.17 0.65 9.63
CA ILE A 35 0.66 1.61 8.64
C ILE A 35 0.20 0.90 7.37
N SER A 36 0.99 -0.05 6.83
CA SER A 36 0.58 -0.88 5.69
C SER A 36 -0.74 -1.60 5.95
N PHE A 37 -0.92 -2.15 7.16
CA PHE A 37 -2.14 -2.85 7.55
C PHE A 37 -3.35 -1.90 7.63
N ALA A 38 -3.17 -0.71 8.23
CA ALA A 38 -4.22 0.30 8.25
C ALA A 38 -4.63 0.71 6.83
N LEU A 39 -3.66 0.94 5.94
CA LEU A 39 -3.92 1.26 4.53
C LEU A 39 -4.62 0.11 3.80
N ALA A 40 -4.25 -1.16 4.08
CA ALA A 40 -4.93 -2.32 3.53
C ALA A 40 -6.40 -2.39 3.99
N MET A 41 -6.69 -2.10 5.26
CA MET A 41 -8.09 -2.02 5.74
C MET A 41 -8.86 -0.88 5.06
N VAL A 42 -8.24 0.28 4.85
CA VAL A 42 -8.86 1.39 4.11
C VAL A 42 -9.10 1.01 2.66
N LEU A 43 -8.16 0.29 2.03
CA LEU A 43 -8.30 -0.19 0.65
C LEU A 43 -9.56 -1.05 0.47
N LEU A 44 -9.92 -1.88 1.46
CA LEU A 44 -11.13 -2.71 1.40
C LEU A 44 -12.43 -1.90 1.33
N GLY A 45 -12.44 -0.66 1.85
CA GLY A 45 -13.58 0.25 1.77
C GLY A 45 -13.46 1.29 0.65
N ALA A 46 -12.30 1.42 0.01
CA ALA A 46 -12.04 2.41 -1.03
C ALA A 46 -12.55 1.93 -2.40
N LYS A 47 -12.90 2.87 -3.27
CA LYS A 47 -13.33 2.60 -4.65
C LYS A 47 -12.48 3.34 -5.68
N GLU A 48 -12.44 2.80 -6.89
CA GLU A 48 -11.89 3.44 -8.09
C GLU A 48 -10.48 4.04 -7.87
N ASN A 49 -10.29 5.33 -8.14
CA ASN A 49 -9.01 6.02 -8.05
C ASN A 49 -8.41 5.98 -6.65
N THR A 50 -9.23 6.04 -5.61
CA THR A 50 -8.77 5.99 -4.22
C THR A 50 -8.17 4.63 -3.90
N ALA A 51 -8.86 3.55 -4.30
CA ALA A 51 -8.35 2.19 -4.15
C ALA A 51 -7.05 1.98 -4.94
N ALA A 52 -6.98 2.49 -6.17
CA ALA A 52 -5.79 2.36 -7.02
C ALA A 52 -4.56 3.07 -6.43
N GLN A 53 -4.74 4.28 -5.87
CA GLN A 53 -3.65 5.02 -5.23
C GLN A 53 -3.15 4.32 -3.96
N ILE A 54 -4.07 3.87 -3.11
CA ILE A 54 -3.71 3.15 -1.88
C ILE A 54 -2.96 1.86 -2.23
N PHE A 55 -3.49 1.07 -3.17
CA PHE A 55 -2.86 -0.18 -3.60
C PHE A 55 -1.45 0.04 -4.16
N LYS A 56 -1.25 1.09 -4.97
CA LYS A 56 0.06 1.45 -5.51
C LYS A 56 1.08 1.72 -4.41
N VAL A 57 0.68 2.39 -3.32
CA VAL A 57 1.58 2.73 -2.21
C VAL A 57 1.98 1.49 -1.41
N ILE A 58 1.05 0.57 -1.14
CA ILE A 58 1.33 -0.62 -0.31
C ILE A 58 2.06 -1.71 -1.12
N SER A 59 1.82 -1.79 -2.43
CA SER A 59 2.24 -2.93 -3.28
C SER A 59 3.43 -2.59 -4.18
N HIS A 60 4.49 -2.00 -3.62
CA HIS A 60 5.69 -1.52 -4.33
C HIS A 60 6.59 -2.66 -4.92
N LEU A 61 5.99 -3.72 -5.45
CA LEU A 61 6.65 -4.79 -6.19
C LEU A 61 6.58 -4.53 -7.68
N HIS A 62 7.74 -4.64 -8.31
CA HIS A 62 7.90 -4.66 -9.75
C HIS A 62 7.02 -5.76 -10.37
N GLY A 63 6.15 -5.39 -11.31
CA GLY A 63 5.54 -6.34 -12.25
C GLY A 63 4.16 -6.89 -11.90
N SER A 64 3.14 -6.28 -12.49
CA SER A 64 2.03 -6.93 -13.23
C SER A 64 1.11 -8.00 -12.61
N LEU A 65 1.32 -8.53 -11.39
CA LEU A 65 0.57 -9.73 -10.97
C LEU A 65 -0.49 -9.59 -9.86
N GLN A 66 -0.56 -8.50 -9.09
CA GLN A 66 -1.58 -8.39 -8.02
C GLN A 66 -2.85 -7.59 -8.38
N TRP A 67 -2.85 -6.83 -9.48
CA TRP A 67 -4.02 -6.03 -9.88
C TRP A 67 -5.26 -6.88 -10.25
N LYS A 68 -5.07 -8.15 -10.64
CA LYS A 68 -6.17 -9.04 -10.99
C LYS A 68 -7.06 -9.37 -9.79
N GLU A 69 -6.50 -9.57 -8.59
CA GLU A 69 -7.30 -9.91 -7.40
C GLU A 69 -8.12 -8.72 -6.90
N VAL A 70 -7.52 -7.53 -6.81
CA VAL A 70 -8.23 -6.28 -6.41
C VAL A 70 -9.35 -5.92 -7.40
N SER A 71 -9.11 -6.16 -8.70
CA SER A 71 -10.11 -5.93 -9.75
C SER A 71 -11.28 -6.92 -9.70
N VAL A 72 -11.05 -8.15 -9.24
CA VAL A 72 -12.11 -9.16 -9.03
C VAL A 72 -13.04 -8.75 -7.88
N PHE A 73 -12.50 -8.19 -6.79
CA PHE A 73 -13.33 -7.66 -5.69
C PHE A 73 -14.24 -6.50 -6.17
N HIS A 74 -13.70 -5.55 -6.94
CA HIS A 74 -14.49 -4.45 -7.49
C HIS A 74 -15.52 -4.90 -8.55
N THR A 75 -15.23 -5.95 -9.31
CA THR A 75 -16.16 -6.48 -10.32
C THR A 75 -17.32 -7.27 -9.69
N LYS A 76 -17.10 -7.91 -8.53
CA LYS A 76 -18.18 -8.60 -7.81
C LYS A 76 -19.18 -7.65 -7.17
N GLU A 77 -18.74 -6.51 -6.64
CA GLU A 77 -19.63 -5.46 -6.10
C GLU A 77 -20.60 -4.90 -7.16
N LYS A 78 -20.15 -4.73 -8.41
CA LYS A 78 -21.02 -4.26 -9.52
C LYS A 78 -22.04 -5.29 -10.04
N LYS A 79 -21.99 -6.56 -9.61
CA LYS A 79 -22.94 -7.61 -10.01
C LYS A 79 -24.04 -7.88 -8.96
N VAL A 80 -24.00 -7.21 -7.81
CA VAL A 80 -24.97 -7.36 -6.72
C VAL A 80 -25.89 -6.12 -6.59
N GLN A 81 -25.71 -5.13 -7.46
CA GLN A 81 -26.64 -4.01 -7.67
C GLN A 81 -27.36 -4.14 -9.00
#